data_AF-A0A9E2PBZ2-F1
#
_entry.id   AF-A0A9E2PBZ2-F1
#
_cell.length_a   1.000
_cell.length_b   1.000
_cell.length_c   1.000
_cell.angle_alpha   90.00
_cell.angle_beta   90.00
_cell.angle_gamma   90.00
#
_symmetry.space_group_name_H-M   'P 1'
#
loop_
_entity.id
_entity.type
_entity.pdbx_description
1 polymer ?
#
loop_
_entity_poly.entity_id
_entity_poly.type
_entity_poly.pdbx_seq_one_letter_code
_entity_poly.pdbx_strand_id
1 'polypeptide(L)'
;MANEILIIDKDISHANALGVYLKRKKMNIYTAKNSDEILKLFDRINIKIVLADPSSFHTDFISILKKVKKFHPEVQIIIMAA
;
A
#
# COMPACT_ATOMS: atom_id res chain seq x y z
N MET A 1 1.58 -5.42 18.57
CA MET A 1 2.17 -5.91 17.30
C MET A 1 2.13 -4.76 16.30
N ALA A 2 3.22 -4.49 15.60
CA ALA A 2 3.21 -3.49 14.53
C ALA A 2 2.35 -4.03 13.37
N ASN A 3 1.59 -3.15 12.72
CA ASN A 3 0.92 -3.49 11.47
C ASN A 3 1.87 -3.15 10.31
N GLU A 4 2.03 -4.11 9.39
CA GLU A 4 2.75 -3.92 8.14
C GLU A 4 1.81 -3.21 7.16
N ILE A 5 2.14 -1.96 6.80
CA ILE A 5 1.32 -1.10 5.95
C ILE A 5 2.07 -0.81 4.66
N LEU A 6 1.39 -1.03 3.54
CA LEU A 6 1.86 -0.64 2.21
C LEU A 6 1.19 0.67 1.80
N ILE A 7 1.97 1.67 1.43
CA ILE A 7 1.50 2.92 0.82
C ILE A 7 1.75 2.87 -0.68
N ILE A 8 0.70 3.12 -1.45
CA ILE A 8 0.71 3.19 -2.91
C ILE A 8 0.28 4.61 -3.27
N ASP A 9 1.25 5.42 -3.65
CA ASP A 9 1.05 6.83 -3.98
C ASP A 9 2.07 7.29 -5.02
N LYS A 10 1.65 8.13 -5.96
CA LYS A 10 2.53 8.72 -6.98
C LYS A 10 3.34 9.88 -6.43
N ASP A 11 2.81 10.56 -5.41
CA ASP A 11 3.49 11.65 -4.73
C ASP A 11 4.36 11.05 -3.61
N ILE A 12 5.65 10.95 -3.91
CA ILE A 12 6.66 10.46 -2.97
C ILE A 12 6.72 11.33 -1.71
N SER A 13 6.50 12.65 -1.83
CA SER A 13 6.52 13.55 -0.68
C SER A 13 5.34 13.29 0.24
N HIS A 14 4.15 13.09 -0.34
CA HIS A 14 2.95 12.70 0.41
C HIS A 14 3.13 11.34 1.10
N ALA A 15 3.56 10.31 0.37
CA ALA A 15 3.83 8.98 0.92
C ALA A 15 4.85 9.01 2.07
N ASN A 16 5.92 9.79 1.92
CA ASN A 16 6.94 9.93 2.96
C ASN A 16 6.42 10.65 4.20
N ALA A 17 5.66 11.74 4.03
CA ALA A 17 5.06 12.46 5.15
C ALA A 17 4.11 11.56 5.96
N LEU A 18 3.23 10.84 5.26
CA LEU A 18 2.33 9.87 5.86
C LEU A 18 3.11 8.72 6.52
N GLY A 19 4.15 8.21 5.87
CA GLY A 19 5.00 7.16 6.40
C GLY A 19 5.73 7.57 7.68
N VAL A 20 6.24 8.80 7.77
CA VAL A 20 6.85 9.34 8.99
C VAL A 20 5.84 9.39 10.13
N TYR A 21 4.61 9.84 9.85
CA TYR A 21 3.54 9.88 10.85
C TYR A 21 3.19 8.48 11.37
N LEU A 22 3.00 7.50 10.50
CA LEU A 22 2.62 6.14 10.89
C LEU A 22 3.77 5.38 11.58
N LYS A 23 5.03 5.61 11.18
CA LYS A 23 6.21 5.07 11.90
C LYS A 23 6.26 5.55 13.36
N ARG A 24 5.92 6.81 13.64
CA ARG A 24 5.80 7.32 15.02
C ARG A 24 4.72 6.61 15.83
N LYS A 25 3.73 6.00 15.17
CA LYS A 25 2.70 5.15 15.79
C LYS A 25 3.13 3.68 15.90
N LYS A 26 4.43 3.37 15.74
CA LYS A 26 5.02 2.03 15.82
C LYS A 26 4.44 1.06 14.77
N MET A 27 4.14 1.56 13.58
CA MET A 27 3.77 0.77 12.41
C MET A 27 4.96 0.62 11.46
N ASN A 28 5.01 -0.50 10.74
CA ASN A 28 6.04 -0.77 9.73
C ASN A 28 5.50 -0.33 8.37
N ILE A 29 6.20 0.60 7.72
CA ILE A 29 5.70 1.25 6.51
C ILE A 29 6.58 0.87 5.32
N TYR A 30 5.93 0.41 4.26
CA TYR A 30 6.50 0.11 2.96
C TYR A 30 5.84 0.99 1.91
N THR A 31 6.56 1.28 0.85
CA THR A 31 6.07 2.07 -0.28
C THR A 31 6.34 1.29 -1.56
N ALA A 32 5.41 1.33 -2.51
CA ALA A 32 5.62 0.76 -3.84
C ALA A 32 5.25 1.77 -4.92
N LYS A 33 6.05 1.81 -5.98
CA LYS A 33 5.88 2.74 -7.12
C LYS A 33 5.31 2.09 -8.37
N ASN A 34 5.27 0.76 -8.42
CA ASN A 34 4.77 0.00 -9.56
C ASN A 34 4.18 -1.36 -9.14
N SER A 35 3.47 -2.00 -10.07
CA SER A 35 2.81 -3.29 -9.87
C SER A 35 3.76 -4.40 -9.42
N ASP A 36 4.97 -4.44 -9.98
CA ASP A 36 5.96 -5.48 -9.67
C ASP A 36 6.50 -5.35 -8.25
N GLU A 37 6.76 -4.12 -7.79
CA GLU A 37 7.12 -3.84 -6.40
C GLU A 37 6.01 -4.25 -5.43
N ILE A 38 4.75 -3.96 -5.77
CA ILE A 38 3.60 -4.35 -4.94
C ILE A 38 3.59 -5.87 -4.75
N LEU A 39 3.64 -6.63 -5.86
CA LEU A 39 3.60 -8.10 -5.80
C LEU A 39 4.79 -8.67 -5.02
N LYS A 40 6.01 -8.17 -5.24
CA LYS A 40 7.21 -8.58 -4.49
C LYS A 40 7.09 -8.33 -2.99
N LEU A 41 6.41 -7.24 -2.58
CA LEU A 41 6.19 -6.95 -1.16
C LEU A 41 5.18 -7.92 -0.55
N PHE A 42 4.11 -8.28 -1.26
CA PHE A 42 3.16 -9.31 -0.81
C PHE A 42 3.78 -10.70 -0.70
N ASP A 43 4.75 -11.05 -1.57
CA ASP A 43 5.46 -12.32 -1.50
C ASP A 43 6.42 -12.41 -0.29
N ARG A 44 6.91 -11.25 0.20
CA ARG A 44 7.97 -11.18 1.23
C ARG A 44 7.47 -10.76 2.60
N ILE A 45 6.37 -10.00 2.64
CA ILE A 45 5.89 -9.32 3.82
C ILE A 45 4.40 -9.63 3.96
N ASN A 46 3.99 -9.98 5.18
CA ASN A 46 2.59 -10.13 5.51
C ASN A 46 1.91 -8.75 5.68
N ILE A 47 1.73 -8.03 4.57
CA ILE A 47 1.04 -6.74 4.53
C ILE A 47 -0.38 -6.92 5.06
N LYS A 48 -0.78 -6.10 6.03
CA LYS A 48 -2.13 -6.15 6.63
C LYS A 48 -3.04 -5.06 6.11
N ILE A 49 -2.46 -3.91 5.77
CA ILE A 49 -3.19 -2.73 5.32
C ILE A 49 -2.50 -2.17 4.09
N VAL A 50 -3.29 -1.83 3.07
CA VAL A 50 -2.86 -1.06 1.90
C VAL A 50 -3.55 0.30 1.96
N LEU A 51 -2.75 1.37 1.97
CA LEU A 51 -3.20 2.75 1.78
C LEU A 51 -2.91 3.13 0.34
N ALA A 52 -3.94 3.44 -0.44
CA ALA A 52 -3.79 3.55 -1.89
C ALA A 52 -4.44 4.83 -2.43
N ASP A 53 -3.64 5.70 -3.06
CA ASP A 53 -4.15 6.85 -3.83
C ASP A 53 -4.60 6.36 -5.22
N PRO A 54 -5.89 6.46 -5.57
CA PRO A 54 -6.39 6.03 -6.88
C PRO A 54 -5.77 6.81 -8.06
N SER A 55 -5.26 8.01 -7.81
CA SER A 55 -4.63 8.87 -8.82
C SER A 55 -3.23 8.40 -9.22
N SER A 56 -2.68 7.40 -8.53
CA SER A 56 -1.32 6.92 -8.70
C SER A 56 -1.14 5.87 -9.80
N PHE A 57 -2.23 5.23 -10.27
CA PHE A 57 -2.19 4.17 -11.28
C PHE A 57 -3.36 4.28 -12.25
N HIS A 58 -3.13 4.88 -13.43
CA HIS A 58 -4.19 5.21 -14.38
C HIS A 58 -4.93 4.00 -14.99
N THR A 59 -4.27 2.85 -15.19
CA THR A 59 -4.88 1.74 -15.97
C THR A 59 -4.94 0.40 -15.23
N ASP A 60 -4.07 0.17 -14.23
CA ASP A 60 -3.93 -1.14 -13.58
C ASP A 60 -4.27 -1.18 -12.09
N PHE A 61 -4.58 -0.04 -11.46
CA PHE A 61 -4.80 0.05 -10.02
C PHE A 61 -5.83 -0.94 -9.49
N ILE A 62 -7.04 -0.88 -10.05
CA ILE A 62 -8.17 -1.69 -9.62
C ILE A 62 -7.90 -3.17 -9.90
N SER A 63 -7.24 -3.49 -11.01
CA SER A 63 -6.84 -4.86 -11.37
C SER A 63 -5.86 -5.43 -10.34
N ILE A 64 -4.87 -4.64 -9.90
CA ILE A 64 -3.91 -5.01 -8.87
C ILE A 64 -4.62 -5.22 -7.53
N LEU A 65 -5.45 -4.27 -7.10
CA LEU A 65 -6.17 -4.38 -5.82
C LEU A 65 -7.12 -5.59 -5.79
N LYS A 66 -7.79 -5.88 -6.91
CA LYS A 66 -8.58 -7.12 -7.08
C LYS A 66 -7.71 -8.36 -6.97
N LYS A 67 -6.52 -8.37 -7.59
CA LYS A 67 -5.56 -9.47 -7.49
C LYS A 67 -5.10 -9.68 -6.05
N VAL A 68 -4.71 -8.61 -5.36
CA VAL A 68 -4.35 -8.63 -3.94
C VAL A 68 -5.48 -9.22 -3.11
N LYS A 69 -6.72 -8.74 -3.26
CA LYS A 69 -7.86 -9.29 -2.52
C LYS A 69 -8.20 -10.74 -2.84
N LYS A 70 -7.94 -11.18 -4.07
CA LYS A 70 -8.14 -12.58 -4.46
C LYS A 70 -7.18 -13.52 -3.74
N PHE A 71 -5.92 -13.12 -3.56
CA PHE A 71 -4.89 -13.95 -2.92
C PHE A 71 -4.76 -13.71 -1.41
N HIS A 72 -5.13 -12.53 -0.94
CA HIS A 72 -5.05 -12.08 0.45
C HIS A 72 -6.36 -11.39 0.87
N PRO A 73 -7.46 -12.15 1.03
CA PRO A 73 -8.79 -11.60 1.30
C PRO A 73 -8.88 -10.78 2.61
N GLU A 74 -8.03 -11.09 3.59
CA GLU A 74 -7.93 -10.43 4.89
C GLU A 74 -7.27 -9.05 4.85
N VAL A 75 -6.52 -8.73 3.79
CA VAL A 75 -5.80 -7.45 3.67
C VAL A 75 -6.79 -6.30 3.63
N GLN A 76 -6.70 -5.36 4.55
CA GLN A 76 -7.56 -4.19 4.52
C GLN A 76 -7.05 -3.19 3.48
N ILE A 77 -7.92 -2.76 2.58
CA ILE A 77 -7.59 -1.75 1.57
C ILE A 77 -8.33 -0.46 1.93
N ILE A 78 -7.59 0.63 2.06
CA ILE A 78 -8.10 1.96 2.33
C ILE A 78 -7.72 2.84 1.13
N ILE A 79 -8.73 3.35 0.43
CA ILE A 79 -8.53 4.26 -0.70
C ILE A 79 -8.48 5.69 -0.15
N MET A 80 -7.36 6.35 -0.38
CA MET A 80 -7.13 7.75 0.00
C MET A 80 -7.60 8.61 -1.17
N ALA A 81 -8.91 8.84 -1.27
CA ALA A 81 -9.44 9.79 -2.24
C ALA A 81 -9.16 11.22 -1.74
N ALA A 82 -8.55 12.04 -2.59
CA ALA A 82 -8.45 13.49 -2.40
C ALA A 82 -9.72 14.18 -2.89
#